data_AF-A0A9Q1BXF8-F1
#
_entry.id   AF-A0A9Q1BXF8-F1
#
_cell.length_a   1.000
_cell.length_b   1.000
_cell.length_c   1.000
_cell.angle_alpha   90.00
_cell.angle_beta   90.00
_cell.angle_gamma   90.00
#
_symmetry.space_group_name_H-M   'P 1'
#
loop_
_entity.id
_entity.type
_entity.pdbx_description
1 polymer ?
#
loop_
_entity_poly.entity_id
_entity_poly.type
_entity_poly.pdbx_seq_one_letter_code
_entity_poly.pdbx_strand_id
1 'polypeptide(L)'
;MIIILLKSVKMDSEVQREGRLLDIVDDEWRKEKLPNDDIQVPIEEVPELDNGNDDRESLKDQDKKWTDVAIQNISQEVNGTQRT
;
A
#
# COMPACT_ATOMS: atom_id res chain seq x y z
N MET A 1 -54.97 22.05 32.07
CA MET A 1 -54.12 22.98 31.31
C MET A 1 -52.76 22.30 31.14
N ILE A 2 -52.42 22.00 29.89
CA ILE A 2 -51.06 21.66 29.40
C ILE A 2 -50.48 20.35 29.95
N ILE A 3 -50.91 19.26 29.30
CA ILE A 3 -50.05 18.10 29.06
C ILE A 3 -48.82 18.68 28.35
N ILE A 4 -47.72 18.88 29.08
CA ILE A 4 -46.48 19.37 28.49
C ILE A 4 -46.03 18.28 27.54
N LEU A 5 -46.41 18.48 26.29
CA LEU A 5 -45.91 17.83 25.13
C LEU A 5 -44.40 18.08 25.13
N LEU A 6 -43.65 17.23 25.84
CA LEU A 6 -42.22 16.99 25.62
C LEU A 6 -42.09 16.42 24.21
N LYS A 7 -42.38 17.26 23.21
CA LYS A 7 -41.80 17.13 21.88
C LYS A 7 -40.31 17.21 22.15
N SER A 8 -39.66 16.05 22.18
CA SER A 8 -38.23 15.93 22.03
C SER A 8 -37.83 16.92 20.95
N VAL A 9 -37.14 18.00 21.33
CA VAL A 9 -36.54 18.94 20.39
C VAL A 9 -35.45 18.12 19.70
N LYS A 10 -35.83 17.38 18.66
CA LYS A 10 -34.89 16.72 17.77
C LYS A 10 -34.27 17.83 16.96
N MET A 11 -33.10 18.28 17.40
CA MET A 11 -32.19 18.99 16.51
C MET A 11 -31.87 18.03 15.37
N ASP A 12 -32.11 18.47 14.15
CA ASP A 12 -31.75 17.75 12.92
C ASP A 12 -30.24 17.49 12.82
N SER A 13 -29.44 18.30 13.51
CA SER A 13 -28.00 18.15 13.67
C SER A 13 -27.58 17.03 14.64
N GLU A 14 -28.48 16.51 15.47
CA GLU A 14 -28.14 15.50 16.48
C GLU A 14 -28.73 14.12 16.15
N VAL A 15 -27.84 13.15 15.90
CA VAL A 15 -28.22 11.75 15.69
C VAL A 15 -28.78 11.16 16.98
N GLN A 16 -30.01 10.66 16.87
CA GLN A 16 -30.68 9.95 17.95
C GLN A 16 -30.06 8.56 18.09
N ARG A 17 -29.35 8.32 19.19
CA ARG A 17 -28.77 7.00 19.51
C ARG A 17 -29.80 6.15 20.25
N GLU A 18 -29.96 4.90 19.85
CA GLU A 18 -30.82 3.96 20.56
C GLU A 18 -30.18 3.56 21.90
N GLY A 19 -30.83 3.91 23.02
CA GLY A 19 -30.31 3.64 24.36
C GLY A 19 -30.03 2.17 24.64
N ARG A 20 -30.80 1.24 24.05
CA ARG A 20 -30.58 -0.21 24.19
C ARG A 20 -29.25 -0.67 23.60
N LEU A 21 -28.80 -0.06 22.50
CA LEU A 21 -27.52 -0.41 21.87
C LEU A 21 -26.33 0.12 22.67
N LEU A 22 -26.52 1.21 23.42
CA LEU A 22 -25.50 1.76 24.32
C LEU A 22 -25.27 0.91 25.57
N ASP A 23 -26.27 0.12 25.98
CA ASP A 23 -26.21 -0.75 27.16
C ASP A 23 -25.47 -2.08 26.89
N ILE A 24 -25.34 -2.45 25.62
CA ILE A 24 -24.67 -3.70 25.19
C ILE A 24 -23.16 -3.50 25.03
N VAL A 25 -22.72 -2.29 24.68
CA VAL A 25 -21.32 -1.98 24.41
C VAL A 25 -20.69 -1.36 25.66
N ASP A 26 -19.78 -2.09 26.29
CA ASP A 26 -18.99 -1.58 27.41
C ASP A 26 -17.93 -0.56 26.96
N ASP A 27 -17.37 0.15 27.93
CA ASP A 27 -16.38 1.20 27.68
C ASP A 27 -15.03 0.66 27.19
N GLU A 28 -14.76 -0.64 27.40
CA GLU A 28 -13.56 -1.31 26.92
C GLU A 28 -13.67 -1.57 25.42
N TRP A 29 -14.77 -2.18 24.97
CA TRP A 29 -15.05 -2.44 23.57
C TRP A 29 -15.20 -1.14 22.76
N ARG A 30 -15.78 -0.08 23.34
CA ARG A 30 -15.85 1.24 22.69
C ARG A 30 -14.47 1.86 22.39
N LYS A 31 -13.46 1.54 23.19
CA LYS A 31 -12.10 2.09 23.06
C LYS A 31 -11.17 1.19 22.25
N GLU A 32 -11.56 -0.06 22.06
CA GLU A 32 -10.81 -1.04 21.28
C GLU A 32 -10.63 -0.54 19.84
N LYS A 33 -9.42 -0.73 19.31
CA LYS A 33 -9.08 -0.44 17.91
C LYS A 33 -8.54 -1.72 17.29
N LEU A 34 -8.94 -1.98 16.05
CA LEU A 34 -8.35 -3.06 15.28
C LEU A 34 -6.83 -2.85 15.18
N PRO A 35 -6.04 -3.91 15.34
CA PRO A 35 -4.61 -3.84 15.07
C PRO A 35 -4.37 -3.50 13.59
N ASN A 36 -3.21 -2.93 13.30
CA ASN A 36 -2.77 -2.79 11.91
C ASN A 36 -2.41 -4.20 11.41
N ASP A 37 -3.08 -4.63 10.35
CA ASP A 37 -2.80 -5.91 9.71
C ASP A 37 -1.86 -5.68 8.52
N ASP A 38 -0.95 -6.63 8.30
CA ASP A 38 0.01 -6.55 7.20
C ASP A 38 -0.61 -7.10 5.92
N ILE A 39 -0.28 -6.48 4.78
CA ILE A 39 -0.66 -6.98 3.47
C ILE A 39 0.44 -7.86 2.89
N GLN A 40 0.06 -8.98 2.25
CA GLN A 40 0.99 -9.82 1.51
C GLN A 40 1.38 -9.11 0.21
N VAL A 41 2.62 -8.61 0.16
CA VAL A 41 3.16 -7.96 -1.05
C VAL A 41 3.95 -9.00 -1.85
N PRO A 42 3.67 -9.18 -3.16
CA PRO A 42 4.50 -10.02 -4.04
C PRO A 42 5.90 -9.45 -4.13
N ILE A 43 6.87 -10.13 -3.51
CA ILE A 43 8.27 -9.66 -3.40
C ILE A 43 8.90 -9.45 -4.78
N GLU A 44 8.49 -10.24 -5.77
CA GLU A 44 8.96 -10.13 -7.16
C GLU A 44 8.72 -8.74 -7.77
N GLU A 45 7.65 -8.04 -7.36
CA GLU A 45 7.26 -6.73 -7.89
C GLU A 45 7.82 -5.55 -7.07
N VAL A 46 8.52 -5.83 -5.97
CA VAL A 46 9.11 -4.81 -5.10
C VAL A 46 10.53 -4.52 -5.58
N PRO A 47 10.94 -3.24 -5.72
CA PRO A 47 12.32 -2.89 -6.05
C PRO A 47 13.26 -3.26 -4.90
N GLU A 48 14.50 -3.63 -5.24
CA GLU A 48 15.54 -3.92 -4.25
C GLU A 48 15.97 -2.63 -3.52
N LEU A 49 15.66 -2.51 -2.23
CA LEU A 49 15.95 -1.32 -1.43
C LEU A 49 17.41 -1.22 -0.96
N ASP A 50 18.23 -2.25 -1.16
CA ASP A 50 19.60 -2.36 -0.61
C ASP A 50 20.68 -1.73 -1.51
N ASN A 51 20.40 -1.63 -2.81
CA ASN A 51 21.29 -0.96 -3.73
C ASN A 51 20.94 0.52 -3.72
N GLY A 52 21.70 1.38 -3.03
CA GLY A 52 21.47 2.84 -2.90
C GLY A 52 21.39 3.66 -4.21
N ASN A 53 21.08 3.01 -5.32
CA ASN A 53 20.66 3.53 -6.59
C ASN A 53 19.13 3.77 -6.55
N ASP A 54 18.67 4.87 -7.14
CA ASP A 54 17.25 5.22 -7.29
C ASP A 54 16.54 4.36 -8.38
N ASP A 55 16.99 3.12 -8.54
CA ASP A 55 16.51 2.19 -9.55
C ASP A 55 15.20 1.56 -9.05
N ARG A 56 14.08 2.20 -9.41
CA ARG A 56 12.70 1.79 -9.05
C ARG A 56 12.22 0.53 -9.76
N GLU A 57 13.12 -0.27 -10.33
CA GLU A 57 12.76 -1.44 -11.11
C GLU A 57 12.60 -2.66 -10.21
N SER A 58 11.52 -3.40 -10.46
CA SER A 58 11.28 -4.71 -9.87
C SER A 58 12.32 -5.72 -10.38
N LEU A 59 12.68 -6.70 -9.53
CA LEU A 59 13.50 -7.86 -9.88
C LEU A 59 13.08 -8.51 -11.21
N LYS A 60 11.76 -8.68 -11.38
CA LYS A 60 11.17 -9.28 -12.57
C LYS A 60 11.39 -8.45 -13.85
N ASP A 61 11.57 -7.15 -13.71
CA ASP A 61 11.82 -6.26 -14.85
C ASP A 61 13.30 -6.20 -15.20
N GLN A 62 14.20 -6.37 -14.23
CA GLN A 62 15.64 -6.55 -14.49
C GLN A 62 15.92 -7.81 -15.32
N ASP A 63 15.27 -8.93 -15.01
CA ASP A 63 15.46 -10.21 -15.73
C ASP A 63 15.01 -10.16 -17.20
N LYS A 64 14.08 -9.26 -17.53
CA LYS A 64 13.60 -9.06 -18.91
C LYS A 64 14.52 -8.16 -19.72
N LYS A 65 15.52 -7.53 -19.11
CA LYS A 65 16.45 -6.67 -19.84
C LYS A 65 17.37 -7.53 -20.68
N TRP A 66 17.39 -7.25 -21.98
CA TRP A 66 18.40 -7.78 -22.86
C TRP A 66 19.72 -7.01 -22.62
N THR A 67 20.63 -7.63 -21.87
CA THR A 67 21.94 -7.04 -21.52
C THR A 67 23.07 -7.46 -22.47
N ASP A 68 22.91 -8.58 -23.19
CA ASP A 68 23.91 -9.06 -24.14
C ASP A 68 23.84 -8.35 -25.49
N VAL A 69 24.65 -7.31 -25.67
CA VAL A 69 24.74 -6.55 -26.94
C VAL A 69 25.85 -7.06 -27.86
N ALA A 70 26.51 -8.19 -27.55
CA ALA A 70 27.57 -8.80 -28.35
C ALA A 70 28.69 -7.85 -28.84
N ILE A 71 28.87 -6.69 -28.20
CA ILE A 71 29.82 -5.63 -28.59
C ILE A 71 31.27 -6.15 -28.55
N GLN A 72 31.54 -7.16 -27.72
CA GLN A 72 32.83 -7.83 -27.64
C GLN A 72 33.27 -8.42 -28.98
N ASN A 73 32.34 -8.92 -29.79
CA ASN A 73 32.63 -9.50 -31.10
C ASN A 73 33.19 -8.44 -32.06
N ILE A 74 32.61 -7.23 -32.04
CA ILE A 74 33.06 -6.10 -32.85
C ILE A 74 34.49 -5.68 -32.45
N SER A 75 34.78 -5.63 -31.14
CA SER A 75 36.12 -5.29 -30.67
C SER A 75 37.19 -6.30 -31.12
N GLN A 76 36.85 -7.60 -31.15
CA GLN A 76 37.76 -8.64 -31.61
C GLN A 76 38.02 -8.59 -33.12
N GLU A 77 36.99 -8.31 -33.94
CA GLU A 77 37.14 -8.15 -35.40
C GLU A 77 38.03 -6.96 -35.79
N VAL A 78 37.87 -5.82 -35.11
CA VAL A 78 38.70 -4.63 -35.32
C VAL A 78 40.16 -4.91 -34.98
N ASN A 79 40.42 -5.65 -33.89
CA ASN A 79 41.76 -6.00 -33.45
C ASN A 79 42.41 -7.12 -34.30
N GLY A 80 41.60 -8.00 -34.91
CA GLY A 80 42.05 -9.04 -35.84
C GLY A 80 42.41 -8.51 -37.22
N THR A 81 41.68 -7.50 -37.71
CA THR A 81 41.87 -6.90 -39.04
C THR A 81 43.16 -6.07 -39.15
N GLN A 82 43.70 -5.57 -38.03
CA GLN A 82 44.98 -4.83 -38.02
C GLN A 82 46.23 -5.73 -38.07
N ARG A 83 46.08 -7.07 -38.07
CA ARG A 83 47.22 -8.01 -38.03
C ARG A 83 47.52 -8.72 -39.36
N THR A 84 46.91 -8.30 -40.47
CA THR A 84 47.24 -8.78 -41.82
C THR A 84 47.76 -7.66 -42.70
#